data_AF-A0A0L6J0C0-F1
#
_entry.id   AF-A0A0L6J0C0-F1
#
_cell.length_a   1.000
_cell.length_b   1.000
_cell.length_c   1.000
_cell.angle_alpha   90.00
_cell.angle_beta   90.00
_cell.angle_gamma   90.00
#
_symmetry.space_group_name_H-M   'P 1'
#
loop_
_entity.id
_entity.type
_entity.pdbx_description
1 polymer ?
#
loop_
_entity_poly.entity_id
_entity_poly.type
_entity_poly.pdbx_seq_one_letter_code
_entity_poly.pdbx_strand_id
1 'polypeptide(L)'
;MPTLPADEDALTRAIVALASEYGRYGYRRVTALLQADGWRVGKDRVQRIWRREGLKVPSRHRPRSRLWLNDGSCVRLRPLHRNHVWSFDFV
;
A
#
# COMPACT_ATOMS: atom_id res chain seq x y z
N MET A 1 -32.98 -20.54 5.81
CA MET A 1 -31.99 -19.82 4.98
C MET A 1 -31.81 -18.43 5.57
N PRO A 2 -30.61 -18.01 5.98
CA PRO A 2 -30.42 -16.66 6.46
C PRO A 2 -30.56 -15.72 5.25
N THR A 3 -31.60 -14.89 5.27
CA THR A 3 -31.86 -13.87 4.26
C THR A 3 -30.86 -12.73 4.46
N LEU A 4 -29.79 -12.72 3.67
CA LEU A 4 -28.89 -11.58 3.59
C LEU A 4 -29.74 -10.38 3.12
N PRO A 5 -29.80 -9.26 3.88
CA PRO A 5 -30.53 -8.09 3.44
C PRO A 5 -29.99 -7.64 2.08
N ALA A 6 -30.85 -7.26 1.13
CA ALA A 6 -30.43 -6.78 -0.21
C ALA A 6 -29.39 -5.63 -0.17
N ASP A 7 -29.36 -4.89 0.93
CA ASP A 7 -28.36 -3.88 1.28
C ASP A 7 -26.91 -4.42 1.34
N GLU A 8 -26.74 -5.71 1.64
CA GLU A 8 -25.43 -6.33 1.78
C GLU A 8 -24.74 -6.58 0.42
N ASP A 9 -25.52 -6.82 -0.64
CA ASP A 9 -24.99 -6.97 -1.99
C ASP A 9 -24.49 -5.62 -2.55
N ALA A 10 -25.26 -4.55 -2.32
CA ALA A 10 -24.86 -3.19 -2.68
C ALA A 10 -23.58 -2.77 -1.94
N LEU A 11 -23.51 -3.06 -0.63
CA LEU A 11 -22.34 -2.81 0.18
C LEU A 11 -21.12 -3.62 -0.29
N THR A 12 -21.32 -4.89 -0.66
CA THR A 12 -20.24 -5.75 -1.16
C THR A 12 -19.67 -5.19 -2.46
N ARG A 13 -20.52 -4.77 -3.41
CA ARG A 13 -20.07 -4.14 -4.66
C ARG A 13 -19.29 -2.85 -4.42
N ALA A 14 -19.77 -1.99 -3.51
CA ALA A 14 -19.07 -0.77 -3.15
C ALA A 14 -17.68 -1.04 -2.52
N ILE A 15 -17.59 -2.03 -1.63
CA ILE A 15 -16.32 -2.46 -1.02
C ILE A 15 -15.35 -2.97 -2.09
N VAL A 16 -15.82 -3.82 -3.02
CA VAL A 16 -14.97 -4.37 -4.09
C VAL A 16 -14.51 -3.28 -5.06
N ALA A 17 -15.38 -2.33 -5.40
CA ALA A 17 -15.02 -1.18 -6.24
C ALA A 17 -13.91 -0.34 -5.58
N LEU A 18 -14.10 0.04 -4.30
CA LEU A 18 -13.09 0.80 -3.54
C LEU A 18 -11.79 0.03 -3.34
N ALA A 19 -11.86 -1.29 -3.13
CA ALA A 19 -10.67 -2.12 -2.99
C ALA A 19 -9.90 -2.25 -4.32
N SER A 20 -10.61 -2.24 -5.45
CA SER A 20 -10.01 -2.30 -6.79
C SER A 20 -9.36 -0.97 -7.17
N GLU A 21 -10.01 0.15 -6.86
CA GLU A 21 -9.47 1.50 -7.06
C GLU A 21 -8.28 1.78 -6.12
N TYR A 22 -8.40 1.39 -4.85
CA TYR A 22 -7.39 1.62 -3.82
C TYR A 22 -6.78 0.31 -3.32
N GLY A 23 -6.03 -0.39 -4.17
CA GLY A 23 -5.45 -1.70 -3.85
C GLY A 23 -4.50 -1.77 -2.63
N ARG A 24 -4.04 -0.63 -2.10
CA ARG A 24 -3.23 -0.56 -0.86
C ARG A 24 -4.06 -0.28 0.40
N TYR A 25 -5.37 -0.06 0.26
CA TYR A 25 -6.22 0.27 1.38
C TYR A 25 -6.79 -1.02 1.97
N GLY A 26 -6.68 -1.15 3.30
CA GLY A 26 -7.33 -2.22 4.03
C GLY A 26 -8.75 -1.84 4.45
N TYR A 27 -9.46 -2.81 5.02
CA TYR A 27 -10.84 -2.66 5.47
C TYR A 27 -11.06 -1.43 6.37
N ARG A 28 -10.07 -1.01 7.19
CA ARG A 28 -10.16 0.19 8.05
C ARG A 28 -10.26 1.48 7.24
N ARG A 29 -9.48 1.62 6.17
CA ARG A 29 -9.50 2.81 5.29
C ARG A 29 -10.75 2.82 4.43
N VAL A 30 -11.13 1.65 3.89
CA VAL A 30 -12.37 1.51 3.13
C VAL A 30 -13.60 1.79 3.99
N THR A 31 -13.60 1.41 5.27
CA THR A 31 -14.68 1.79 6.21
C THR A 31 -14.80 3.30 6.36
N ALA A 32 -13.68 4.03 6.46
CA ALA A 32 -13.71 5.49 6.57
C ALA A 32 -14.23 6.16 5.28
N LEU A 33 -13.85 5.64 4.10
CA LEU A 33 -14.36 6.11 2.81
C LEU A 33 -15.87 5.87 2.68
N LEU A 34 -16.33 4.68 3.05
CA LEU A 34 -17.77 4.37 3.05
C LEU A 34 -18.55 5.29 4.00
N GLN A 35 -18.00 5.60 5.18
CA GLN A 35 -18.62 6.55 6.11
C GLN A 35 -18.65 7.98 5.56
N ALA A 36 -17.61 8.41 4.84
CA ALA A 36 -17.57 9.70 4.15
C ALA A 36 -18.62 9.79 3.03
N ASP A 37 -18.87 8.68 2.33
CA ASP A 37 -19.96 8.52 1.35
C ASP A 37 -21.36 8.40 1.99
N GLY A 38 -21.47 8.50 3.32
CA GLY A 38 -22.75 8.46 4.04
C GLY A 38 -23.25 7.06 4.39
N TRP A 39 -22.48 6.00 4.14
CA TRP A 39 -22.85 4.65 4.54
C TRP A 39 -22.74 4.46 6.06
N ARG A 40 -23.86 4.07 6.69
CA ARG A 40 -23.92 3.72 8.12
C ARG A 40 -23.42 2.29 8.38
N VAL A 41 -22.14 2.04 8.11
CA VAL A 41 -21.53 0.70 8.30
C VAL A 41 -20.44 0.71 9.36
N GLY A 42 -20.48 -0.33 10.21
CA GLY A 42 -19.45 -0.59 11.22
C GLY A 42 -18.25 -1.33 10.65
N LYS A 43 -17.08 -1.12 11.27
CA LYS A 43 -15.80 -1.76 10.87
C LYS A 43 -15.89 -3.29 10.81
N ASP A 44 -16.69 -3.91 11.69
CA ASP A 44 -16.77 -5.37 11.82
C ASP A 44 -17.59 -5.98 10.67
N ARG A 45 -18.61 -5.26 10.19
CA ARG A 45 -19.40 -5.65 9.00
C ARG A 45 -18.52 -5.61 7.76
N VAL A 46 -17.76 -4.53 7.57
CA VAL A 46 -16.80 -4.39 6.46
C VAL A 46 -15.73 -5.46 6.56
N GLN A 47 -15.17 -5.72 7.76
CA GLN A 47 -14.15 -6.75 7.95
C GLN A 47 -14.66 -8.16 7.60
N ARG A 48 -15.92 -8.47 7.93
CA ARG A 48 -16.54 -9.77 7.61
C ARG A 48 -16.65 -9.96 6.09
N ILE A 49 -17.18 -8.96 5.39
CA ILE A 49 -17.29 -8.97 3.93
C ILE A 49 -15.88 -9.04 3.32
N TRP A 50 -14.94 -8.25 3.82
CA TRP A 50 -13.55 -8.25 3.35
C TRP A 50 -12.87 -9.62 3.43
N ARG A 51 -13.10 -10.37 4.53
CA ARG A 51 -12.59 -11.74 4.68
C ARG A 51 -13.33 -12.72 3.77
N ARG A 52 -14.65 -12.56 3.59
CA ARG A 52 -15.47 -13.41 2.70
C ARG A 52 -15.06 -13.25 1.24
N GLU A 53 -14.82 -12.02 0.79
CA GLU A 53 -14.36 -11.71 -0.57
C GLU A 53 -12.86 -12.01 -0.78
N GLY A 54 -12.13 -12.44 0.24
CA GLY A 54 -10.72 -12.81 0.12
C GLY A 54 -9.77 -11.64 -0.18
N LEU A 55 -10.21 -10.39 0.03
CA LEU A 55 -9.41 -9.20 -0.27
C LEU A 55 -8.17 -9.16 0.63
N LYS A 56 -6.98 -9.19 0.02
CA LYS A 56 -5.71 -9.12 0.73
C LYS A 56 -4.97 -7.85 0.36
N VAL A 57 -4.69 -7.02 1.37
CA VAL A 57 -3.83 -5.84 1.18
C VAL A 57 -2.42 -6.35 0.85
N PRO A 58 -1.81 -5.92 -0.26
CA PRO A 58 -0.43 -6.23 -0.56
C PRO A 58 0.45 -5.85 0.61
N SER A 59 1.34 -6.75 1.03
CA SER A 59 2.31 -6.44 2.08
C SER A 59 3.14 -5.25 1.62
N ARG A 60 3.39 -4.30 2.54
CA ARG A 60 4.29 -3.19 2.26
C ARG A 60 5.63 -3.79 1.84
N HIS A 61 6.05 -3.52 0.62
CA HIS A 61 7.36 -3.97 0.15
C HIS A 61 8.40 -3.47 1.16
N ARG A 62 9.20 -4.39 1.70
CA ARG A 62 10.27 -4.02 2.63
C ARG A 62 11.09 -2.94 1.91
N PRO A 63 11.40 -1.80 2.56
CA PRO A 63 12.33 -0.86 1.94
C PRO A 63 13.56 -1.68 1.55
N ARG A 64 13.96 -1.60 0.28
CA ARG A 64 15.22 -2.23 -0.14
C ARG A 64 16.23 -1.74 0.89
N SER A 65 16.80 -2.65 1.69
CA SER A 65 17.95 -2.29 2.50
C SER A 65 18.90 -1.60 1.53
N ARG A 66 19.51 -0.48 1.94
CA ARG A 66 20.56 0.13 1.13
C ARG A 66 21.41 -1.01 0.61
N LEU A 67 21.57 -1.10 -0.70
CA LEU A 67 22.61 -1.91 -1.30
C LEU A 67 23.92 -1.30 -0.79
N TRP A 68 24.26 -1.57 0.46
CA TRP A 68 25.64 -1.71 0.85
C TRP A 68 26.06 -2.95 0.09
N LEU A 69 26.46 -2.75 -1.16
CA LEU A 69 27.46 -3.63 -1.71
C LEU A 69 28.54 -3.67 -0.62
N ASN A 70 28.80 -4.85 -0.07
CA ASN A 70 29.75 -5.04 1.02
C ASN A 70 31.20 -4.73 0.58
N ASP A 71 31.35 -4.24 -0.66
CA ASP A 71 32.56 -3.70 -1.27
C ASP A 71 32.74 -2.18 -1.04
N GLY A 72 31.76 -1.49 -0.43
CA GLY A 72 31.87 -0.07 -0.12
C GLY A 72 32.06 0.84 -1.34
N SER A 73 31.65 0.39 -2.53
CA SER A 73 31.90 1.08 -3.80
C SER A 73 30.98 2.30 -4.05
N CYS A 74 31.10 3.34 -3.21
CA CYS A 74 31.55 4.58 -3.84
C CYS A 74 33.01 4.28 -4.13
N VAL A 75 33.38 3.95 -5.38
CA VAL A 75 34.77 3.67 -5.71
C VAL A 75 35.57 4.92 -5.32
N ARG A 76 36.11 4.92 -4.09
CA ARG A 76 37.09 5.88 -3.61
C ARG A 76 38.36 5.47 -4.32
N LEU A 77 38.43 5.75 -5.62
CA LEU A 77 39.69 5.84 -6.33
C LEU A 77 40.49 6.88 -5.55
N ARG A 78 41.49 6.42 -4.80
CA ARG A 78 42.39 7.33 -4.10
C ARG A 78 43.11 8.12 -5.19
N PRO A 79 43.01 9.47 -5.22
CA PRO A 79 43.70 10.24 -6.22
C PRO A 79 45.22 10.06 -6.04
N LEU A 80 45.85 9.30 -6.94
CA LEU A 80 47.28 9.06 -6.97
C LEU A 80 48.11 10.28 -7.45
N HIS A 81 47.48 11.23 -8.15
CA HIS A 81 48.14 12.43 -8.67
C HIS A 81 47.18 13.63 -8.73
N ARG A 82 47.74 14.82 -8.97
CA ARG A 82 46.97 16.06 -9.13
C ARG A 82 45.95 15.91 -10.27
N ASN A 83 44.74 16.45 -10.09
CA ASN A 83 43.60 16.43 -11.03
C ASN A 83 42.99 15.05 -11.36
N HIS A 84 43.19 14.04 -10.50
CA HIS A 84 42.74 12.66 -10.76
C HIS A 84 41.23 12.43 -10.53
N VAL A 85 40.55 13.20 -9.66
CA VAL A 85 39.12 13.04 -9.38
C VAL A 85 38.41 14.37 -9.50
N TRP A 86 37.28 14.41 -10.22
CA TRP A 86 36.41 15.58 -10.37
C TRP A 86 34.99 15.22 -9.92
N SER A 87 34.38 16.08 -9.11
CA SER A 87 32.97 15.99 -8.71
C SER A 87 32.25 17.24 -9.18
N PHE A 88 31.10 17.06 -9.84
CA PHE A 88 30.21 18.14 -10.23
C PHE A 88 28.87 17.93 -9.54
N ASP A 89 28.27 19.02 -9.06
CA ASP A 89 26.93 19.04 -8.46
C ASP A 89 26.13 20.18 -9.10
N PHE A 90 24.80 20.07 -9.11
CA PHE A 90 23.90 21.07 -9.66
C PHE A 90 23.09 21.70 -8.52
N VAL A 91 22.83 23.02 -8.61
CA VAL A 91 21.96 23.78 -7.68
C VAL A 91 20.58 23.91 -8.26
#